data_AF-A0A496E1A5-F1
#
_entry.id   AF-A0A496E1A5-F1
#
_cell.length_a   1.000
_cell.length_b   1.000
_cell.length_c   1.000
_cell.angle_alpha   90.00
_cell.angle_beta   90.00
_cell.angle_gamma   90.00
#
_symmetry.space_group_name_H-M   'P 1'
#
loop_
_entity.id
_entity.type
_entity.pdbx_description
1 polymer ?
#
loop_
_entity_poly.entity_id
_entity_poly.type
_entity_poly.pdbx_seq_one_letter_code
_entity_poly.pdbx_strand_id
1 'polypeptide(L)'
;MESIILSSGTEVTPEDIQKIASAVNDLLLTTSKDPGQYEEADSLQGISSLPVFRQSGSAYDLVRVAISLLRGVDGKQIVLQVTADYIQWRYEDGMWQNLIPLADLKRPATEAAADVRERMDAIVSEVNALKTQFENDVRHALERADAATEKANTAAENAKSVSDHPGYIGDDFHVYTWDYATGTYIKTDRILKPEAFTIYRVYKSISAMEADKSNVPEGKFVIINTGSVEEEDTGKLYLRTSTGYDYIVDVSGMRGFTGKTPQFSIGTITAGTYPSVSLSDGGTDASGNPVYRMNFVLQRGPRGFSPKISIGKVTTGLPGTAAQATITEKGETEEGVPLAELDLTIPQGQDGSVVGVYKTREIDHVPGVNDVTYEEGGETKSYPIGGEVYLRESPGDVTFYKLHDIVEGKAIWEESSGAALPGNVYLTGANYYNESVTIIDKGILS
;
A
#
# COMPACT_ATOMS: atom_id res chain seq x y z
N MET A 1 -91.60 -100.01 58.00
CA MET A 1 -90.78 -101.21 57.75
C MET A 1 -91.23 -102.27 58.73
N GLU A 2 -91.33 -103.52 58.32
CA GLU A 2 -91.56 -104.63 59.25
C GLU A 2 -90.23 -105.00 59.91
N SER A 3 -90.29 -105.58 61.10
CA SER A 3 -89.11 -106.06 61.81
C SER A 3 -88.45 -107.20 61.04
N ILE A 4 -87.12 -107.20 61.01
CA ILE A 4 -86.33 -108.22 60.30
C ILE A 4 -85.72 -109.13 61.35
N ILE A 5 -86.04 -110.42 61.30
CA ILE A 5 -85.39 -111.41 62.14
C ILE A 5 -84.12 -111.87 61.45
N LEU A 6 -82.98 -111.60 62.08
CA LEU A 6 -81.69 -112.03 61.58
C LEU A 6 -81.56 -113.54 61.68
N SER A 7 -80.66 -114.12 60.88
CA SER A 7 -80.37 -115.56 60.90
C SER A 7 -79.91 -116.08 62.27
N SER A 8 -79.50 -115.20 63.19
CA SER A 8 -79.20 -115.48 64.60
C SER A 8 -80.44 -115.60 65.50
N GLY A 9 -81.64 -115.34 64.99
CA GLY A 9 -82.91 -115.31 65.73
C GLY A 9 -83.23 -113.98 66.40
N THR A 10 -82.35 -112.97 66.31
CA THR A 10 -82.58 -111.64 66.88
C THR A 10 -83.50 -110.82 65.98
N GLU A 11 -84.57 -110.27 66.53
CA GLU A 11 -85.47 -109.36 65.80
C GLU A 11 -84.91 -107.94 65.81
N VAL A 12 -84.61 -107.42 64.62
CA VAL A 12 -84.19 -106.04 64.39
C VAL A 12 -85.43 -105.22 64.12
N THR A 13 -85.67 -104.24 64.97
CA THR A 13 -86.88 -103.43 64.88
C THR A 13 -86.80 -102.44 63.72
N PRO A 14 -87.93 -101.93 63.22
CA PRO A 14 -87.96 -100.88 62.20
C PRO A 14 -87.15 -99.62 62.57
N GLU A 15 -87.07 -99.31 63.86
CA GLU A 15 -86.27 -98.19 64.38
C GLU A 15 -84.76 -98.45 64.27
N ASP A 16 -84.33 -99.69 64.52
CA ASP A 16 -82.93 -100.10 64.32
C ASP A 16 -82.55 -100.04 62.84
N ILE A 17 -83.46 -100.44 61.94
CA ILE A 17 -83.24 -100.33 60.48
C ILE A 17 -83.10 -98.87 60.07
N GLN A 18 -83.92 -97.96 60.62
CA GLN A 18 -83.78 -96.53 60.35
C GLN A 18 -82.45 -95.96 60.84
N LYS A 19 -81.99 -96.36 62.04
CA LYS A 19 -80.68 -95.94 62.56
C LYS A 19 -79.54 -96.47 61.71
N ILE A 20 -79.61 -97.73 61.27
CA ILE A 20 -78.62 -98.32 60.36
C ILE A 20 -78.65 -97.61 59.01
N ALA A 21 -79.82 -97.34 58.44
CA ALA A 21 -79.94 -96.63 57.16
C ALA A 21 -79.38 -95.21 57.25
N SER A 22 -79.66 -94.49 58.36
CA SER A 22 -79.09 -93.17 58.60
C SER A 22 -77.58 -93.23 58.76
N ALA A 23 -77.06 -94.18 59.55
CA ALA A 23 -75.62 -94.35 59.74
C ALA A 23 -74.88 -94.75 58.46
N VAL A 24 -75.51 -95.58 57.61
CA VAL A 24 -74.98 -95.94 56.28
C VAL A 24 -75.00 -94.73 55.36
N ASN A 25 -76.06 -93.93 55.36
CA ASN A 25 -76.14 -92.73 54.53
C ASN A 25 -75.11 -91.67 54.96
N ASP A 26 -74.94 -91.46 56.27
CA ASP A 26 -73.90 -90.58 56.81
C ASP A 26 -72.51 -91.09 56.42
N LEU A 27 -72.26 -92.41 56.50
CA LEU A 27 -70.99 -93.01 56.09
C LEU A 27 -70.72 -92.80 54.59
N LEU A 28 -71.72 -92.98 53.72
CA LEU A 28 -71.61 -92.73 52.29
C LEU A 28 -71.32 -91.26 51.99
N LEU A 29 -71.97 -90.34 52.70
CA LEU A 29 -71.73 -88.90 52.58
C LEU A 29 -70.32 -88.50 53.06
N THR A 30 -69.74 -89.16 54.07
CA THR A 30 -68.36 -88.87 54.51
C THR A 30 -67.29 -89.20 53.47
N THR A 31 -67.58 -90.14 52.56
CA THR A 31 -66.64 -90.57 51.51
C THR A 31 -66.91 -89.98 50.13
N SER A 32 -68.07 -89.34 49.93
CA SER A 32 -68.45 -88.77 48.65
C SER A 32 -68.00 -87.31 48.55
N LYS A 33 -67.10 -87.00 47.60
CA LYS A 33 -66.78 -85.63 47.23
C LYS A 33 -67.70 -85.17 46.10
N ASP A 34 -68.36 -84.04 46.30
CA ASP A 34 -69.14 -83.37 45.25
C ASP A 34 -68.23 -82.99 44.06
N PRO A 35 -68.67 -83.09 42.80
CA PRO A 35 -67.87 -82.73 41.63
C PRO A 35 -67.18 -81.36 41.69
N GLY A 36 -67.75 -80.38 42.39
CA GLY A 36 -67.13 -79.06 42.59
C GLY A 36 -65.96 -79.02 43.59
N GLN A 37 -65.60 -80.16 44.21
CA GLN A 37 -64.52 -80.28 45.21
C GLN A 37 -63.22 -80.83 44.60
N TYR A 38 -63.18 -81.15 43.30
CA TYR A 38 -61.97 -81.56 42.60
C TYR A 38 -61.25 -80.34 42.03
N GLU A 39 -59.92 -80.30 42.13
CA GLU A 39 -59.10 -79.24 41.54
C GLU A 39 -59.16 -79.29 40.00
N GLU A 40 -59.25 -78.11 39.37
CA GLU A 40 -59.19 -77.98 37.92
C GLU A 40 -57.74 -78.15 37.44
N ALA A 41 -57.54 -78.88 36.34
CA ALA A 41 -56.20 -79.16 35.82
C ALA A 41 -55.82 -78.20 34.69
N ASP A 42 -54.75 -77.43 34.88
CA ASP A 42 -54.26 -76.43 33.91
C ASP A 42 -53.45 -77.03 32.74
N SER A 43 -53.17 -78.34 32.77
CA SER A 43 -52.39 -79.03 31.74
C SER A 43 -52.82 -80.48 31.60
N LEU A 44 -52.70 -81.01 30.38
CA LEU A 44 -52.94 -82.42 30.07
C LEU A 44 -51.70 -83.29 30.28
N GLN A 45 -50.54 -82.71 30.66
CA GLN A 45 -49.33 -83.49 30.96
C GLN A 45 -49.53 -84.36 32.22
N GLY A 46 -49.18 -85.64 32.12
CA GLY A 46 -49.39 -86.63 33.21
C GLY A 46 -50.83 -87.15 33.32
N ILE A 47 -51.78 -86.57 32.59
CA ILE A 47 -53.17 -87.03 32.52
C ILE A 47 -53.32 -88.00 31.34
N SER A 48 -53.68 -89.25 31.64
CA SER A 48 -53.91 -90.26 30.60
C SER A 48 -55.33 -90.22 30.04
N SER A 49 -56.29 -89.75 30.83
CA SER A 49 -57.71 -89.72 30.45
C SER A 49 -58.49 -88.65 31.21
N LEU A 50 -59.48 -88.04 30.57
CA LEU A 50 -60.43 -87.13 31.21
C LEU A 50 -61.75 -87.83 31.50
N PRO A 51 -62.30 -87.76 32.73
CA PRO A 51 -63.64 -88.23 33.02
C PRO A 51 -64.68 -87.31 32.36
N VAL A 52 -65.67 -87.89 31.72
CA VAL A 52 -66.77 -87.20 31.05
C VAL A 52 -68.06 -87.96 31.35
N PHE A 53 -69.13 -87.23 31.68
CA PHE A 53 -70.46 -87.82 31.80
C PHE A 53 -71.03 -88.08 30.40
N ARG A 54 -71.37 -89.33 30.12
CA ARG A 54 -72.08 -89.72 28.91
C ARG A 54 -73.53 -90.01 29.28
N GLN A 55 -74.46 -89.24 28.72
CA GLN A 55 -75.88 -89.45 28.94
C GLN A 55 -76.32 -90.79 28.35
N SER A 56 -77.04 -91.60 29.13
CA SER A 56 -77.60 -92.89 28.74
C SER A 56 -79.08 -92.92 29.17
N GLY A 57 -79.97 -92.51 28.27
CA GLY A 57 -81.38 -92.32 28.58
C GLY A 57 -81.63 -91.18 29.58
N SER A 58 -82.34 -91.47 30.67
CA SER A 58 -82.58 -90.53 31.78
C SER A 58 -81.50 -90.55 32.87
N ALA A 59 -80.45 -91.36 32.71
CA ALA A 59 -79.31 -91.44 33.62
C ALA A 59 -78.01 -90.95 32.95
N TYR A 60 -76.99 -90.64 33.75
CA TYR A 60 -75.65 -90.31 33.29
C TYR A 60 -74.65 -91.37 33.76
N ASP A 61 -73.82 -91.86 32.84
CA ASP A 61 -72.71 -92.75 33.14
C ASP A 61 -71.39 -91.98 33.13
N LEU A 62 -70.49 -92.25 34.08
CA LEU A 62 -69.14 -91.70 34.07
C LEU A 62 -68.23 -92.53 33.15
N VAL A 63 -67.66 -91.91 32.11
CA VAL A 63 -66.76 -92.54 31.12
C VAL A 63 -65.43 -91.79 31.07
N ARG A 64 -64.33 -92.42 30.63
CA ARG A 64 -63.01 -91.78 30.46
C ARG A 64 -62.63 -91.68 28.98
N VAL A 65 -62.20 -90.50 28.50
CA VAL A 65 -61.69 -90.27 27.13
C VAL A 65 -60.16 -90.17 27.16
N ALA A 66 -59.47 -90.92 26.31
CA ALA A 66 -58.00 -90.90 26.23
C ALA A 66 -57.49 -89.62 25.54
N ILE A 67 -56.48 -88.98 26.14
CA ILE A 67 -55.92 -87.71 25.65
C ILE A 67 -55.19 -87.86 24.29
N SER A 68 -54.72 -89.05 23.94
CA SER A 68 -54.09 -89.33 22.64
C SER A 68 -54.99 -89.00 21.44
N LEU A 69 -56.32 -89.06 21.60
CA LEU A 69 -57.28 -88.69 20.56
C LEU A 69 -57.38 -87.17 20.34
N LEU A 70 -56.79 -86.35 21.21
CA LEU A 70 -56.87 -84.90 21.18
C LEU A 70 -55.56 -84.22 20.76
N ARG A 71 -54.46 -84.95 20.54
CA ARG A 71 -53.17 -84.38 20.10
C ARG A 71 -53.08 -84.28 18.57
N GLY A 72 -52.62 -83.14 18.08
CA GLY A 72 -52.25 -82.92 16.66
C GLY A 72 -50.94 -83.62 16.28
N VAL A 73 -50.67 -83.74 14.98
CA VAL A 73 -49.46 -84.37 14.43
C VAL A 73 -48.33 -83.33 14.31
N ASP A 74 -47.10 -83.73 14.60
CA ASP A 74 -45.90 -82.88 14.47
C ASP A 74 -45.64 -82.44 13.01
N GLY A 75 -45.04 -81.27 12.83
CA GLY A 75 -44.66 -80.73 11.51
C GLY A 75 -43.40 -81.40 10.92
N LYS A 76 -43.25 -81.36 9.59
CA LYS A 76 -42.09 -81.92 8.85
C LYS A 76 -40.97 -80.89 8.66
N GLN A 77 -39.70 -81.33 8.73
CA GLN A 77 -38.50 -80.49 8.51
C GLN A 77 -38.14 -80.35 7.03
N ILE A 78 -37.50 -79.23 6.65
CA ILE A 78 -37.00 -78.96 5.29
C ILE A 78 -35.46 -78.86 5.22
N VAL A 79 -34.89 -79.11 4.04
CA VAL A 79 -33.45 -79.06 3.73
C VAL A 79 -33.23 -78.29 2.42
N LEU A 80 -32.10 -77.58 2.33
CA LEU A 80 -31.67 -76.80 1.17
C LEU A 80 -30.32 -77.32 0.63
N GLN A 81 -30.12 -77.24 -0.69
CA GLN A 81 -28.82 -77.51 -1.31
C GLN A 81 -28.57 -76.62 -2.53
N VAL A 82 -27.29 -76.48 -2.90
CA VAL A 82 -26.84 -75.82 -4.13
C VAL A 82 -26.17 -76.87 -5.02
N THR A 83 -26.65 -76.97 -6.26
CA THR A 83 -26.10 -77.88 -7.29
C THR A 83 -25.38 -77.08 -8.38
N ALA A 84 -24.89 -77.75 -9.42
CA ALA A 84 -24.25 -77.08 -10.56
C ALA A 84 -25.21 -76.07 -11.24
N ASP A 85 -26.49 -76.42 -11.33
CA ASP A 85 -27.47 -75.70 -12.16
C ASP A 85 -28.59 -75.04 -11.36
N TYR A 86 -28.89 -75.50 -10.13
CA TYR A 86 -30.01 -74.98 -9.33
C TYR A 86 -29.71 -74.89 -7.82
N ILE A 87 -30.36 -73.94 -7.15
CA ILE A 87 -30.64 -74.04 -5.70
C ILE A 87 -31.95 -74.83 -5.54
N GLN A 88 -31.97 -75.80 -4.64
CA GLN A 88 -33.09 -76.74 -4.47
C GLN A 88 -33.50 -76.88 -2.99
N TRP A 89 -34.75 -77.28 -2.76
CA TRP A 89 -35.29 -77.57 -1.44
C TRP A 89 -36.09 -78.87 -1.40
N ARG A 90 -36.25 -79.48 -0.22
CA ARG A 90 -37.20 -80.59 0.03
C ARG A 90 -37.55 -80.73 1.50
N TYR A 91 -38.59 -81.50 1.80
CA TYR A 91 -38.75 -82.11 3.12
C TYR A 91 -37.71 -83.24 3.31
N GLU A 92 -37.33 -83.57 4.55
CA GLU A 92 -36.34 -84.63 4.83
C GLU A 92 -36.65 -85.97 4.14
N ASP A 93 -37.93 -86.32 4.09
CA ASP A 93 -38.48 -87.53 3.46
C ASP A 93 -38.99 -87.29 2.01
N GLY A 94 -38.72 -86.12 1.45
CA GLY A 94 -39.25 -85.66 0.16
C GLY A 94 -38.29 -85.73 -1.03
N MET A 95 -38.83 -85.44 -2.20
CA MET A 95 -38.07 -85.26 -3.44
C MET A 95 -37.60 -83.79 -3.56
N TRP A 96 -36.40 -83.61 -4.13
CA TRP A 96 -35.84 -82.28 -4.40
C TRP A 96 -36.68 -81.49 -5.40
N GLN A 97 -36.90 -80.21 -5.09
CA GLN A 97 -37.61 -79.23 -5.91
C GLN A 97 -36.70 -78.05 -6.23
N ASN A 98 -36.69 -77.61 -7.50
CA ASN A 98 -35.91 -76.47 -7.96
C ASN A 98 -36.52 -75.15 -7.46
N LEU A 99 -35.70 -74.31 -6.81
CA LEU A 99 -36.07 -72.95 -6.44
C LEU A 99 -35.69 -71.96 -7.53
N ILE A 100 -34.41 -71.92 -7.89
CA ILE A 100 -33.87 -70.95 -8.87
C ILE A 100 -32.70 -71.55 -9.65
N PRO A 101 -32.62 -71.36 -10.98
CA PRO A 101 -31.43 -71.68 -11.75
C PRO A 101 -30.24 -70.80 -11.35
N LEU A 102 -29.04 -71.38 -11.27
CA LEU A 102 -27.81 -70.63 -11.03
C LEU A 102 -27.45 -69.71 -12.20
N ALA A 103 -27.93 -70.00 -13.42
CA ALA A 103 -27.73 -69.15 -14.59
C ALA A 103 -28.41 -67.77 -14.43
N ASP A 104 -29.59 -67.72 -13.80
CA ASP A 104 -30.32 -66.48 -13.56
C ASP A 104 -29.63 -65.59 -12.50
N LEU A 105 -28.77 -66.20 -11.68
CA LEU A 105 -27.96 -65.51 -10.67
C LEU A 105 -26.57 -65.11 -11.20
N LYS A 106 -26.18 -65.53 -12.41
CA LYS A 106 -24.86 -65.29 -13.00
C LYS A 106 -24.98 -64.43 -14.26
N ARG A 107 -24.30 -63.30 -14.31
CA ARG A 107 -24.14 -62.56 -15.58
C ARG A 107 -23.33 -63.41 -16.58
N PRO A 108 -23.69 -63.44 -17.87
CA PRO A 108 -22.90 -64.14 -18.89
C PRO A 108 -21.47 -63.60 -18.92
N ALA A 109 -20.48 -64.49 -18.95
CA ALA A 109 -19.07 -64.09 -19.05
C ALA A 109 -18.77 -63.24 -20.30
N THR A 110 -19.56 -63.40 -21.36
CA THR A 110 -19.49 -62.63 -22.60
C THR A 110 -19.85 -61.16 -22.42
N GLU A 111 -20.86 -60.85 -21.60
CA GLU A 111 -21.24 -59.46 -21.30
C GLU A 111 -20.23 -58.80 -20.38
N ALA A 112 -19.70 -59.53 -19.39
CA ALA A 112 -18.62 -59.03 -18.54
C ALA A 112 -17.36 -58.73 -19.36
N ALA A 113 -17.04 -59.56 -20.35
CA ALA A 113 -15.92 -59.33 -21.25
C ALA A 113 -16.14 -58.13 -22.20
N ALA A 114 -17.39 -57.81 -22.56
CA ALA A 114 -17.70 -56.64 -23.39
C ALA A 114 -17.43 -55.32 -22.65
N ASP A 115 -17.86 -55.20 -21.38
CA ASP A 115 -17.59 -54.02 -20.55
C ASP A 115 -16.08 -53.78 -20.37
N VAL A 116 -15.31 -54.86 -20.17
CA VAL A 116 -13.86 -54.77 -20.06
C VAL A 116 -13.21 -54.29 -21.35
N ARG A 117 -13.71 -54.72 -22.52
CA ARG A 117 -13.20 -54.25 -23.83
C ARG A 117 -13.51 -52.78 -24.06
N GLU A 118 -14.73 -52.35 -23.76
CA GLU A 118 -15.12 -50.94 -23.89
C GLU A 118 -14.26 -50.04 -23.00
N ARG A 119 -14.01 -50.45 -21.75
CA ARG A 119 -13.07 -49.76 -20.86
C ARG A 119 -11.65 -49.74 -21.41
N MET A 120 -11.19 -50.84 -21.98
CA MET A 120 -9.85 -50.92 -22.57
C MET A 120 -9.72 -49.96 -23.76
N ASP A 121 -10.71 -49.91 -24.65
CA ASP A 121 -10.71 -49.02 -25.80
C ASP A 121 -10.73 -47.54 -25.37
N ALA A 122 -11.51 -47.21 -24.33
CA ALA A 122 -11.51 -45.87 -23.73
C ALA A 122 -10.13 -45.50 -23.16
N ILE A 123 -9.50 -46.40 -22.40
CA ILE A 123 -8.15 -46.19 -21.84
C ILE A 123 -7.13 -46.00 -22.95
N VAL A 124 -7.18 -46.81 -24.02
CA VAL A 124 -6.27 -46.67 -25.16
C VAL A 124 -6.43 -45.31 -25.84
N SER A 125 -7.68 -44.84 -26.00
CA SER A 125 -7.96 -43.51 -26.54
C SER A 125 -7.36 -42.40 -25.68
N GLU A 126 -7.57 -42.46 -24.37
CA GLU A 126 -7.02 -41.49 -23.41
C GLU A 126 -5.49 -41.48 -23.42
N VAL A 127 -4.85 -42.66 -23.44
CA VAL A 127 -3.39 -42.78 -23.52
C VAL A 127 -2.83 -42.18 -24.81
N ASN A 128 -3.50 -42.38 -25.95
CA ASN A 128 -3.09 -41.79 -27.21
C ASN A 128 -3.23 -40.26 -27.21
N ALA A 129 -4.30 -39.73 -26.62
CA ALA A 129 -4.49 -38.30 -26.45
C ALA A 129 -3.39 -37.70 -25.56
N LEU A 130 -3.11 -38.35 -24.42
CA LEU A 130 -2.07 -37.92 -23.49
C LEU A 130 -0.67 -37.97 -24.12
N LYS A 131 -0.38 -39.02 -24.91
CA LYS A 131 0.87 -39.12 -25.67
C LYS A 131 1.03 -37.96 -26.63
N THR A 132 -0.02 -37.63 -27.39
CA THR A 132 -0.02 -36.52 -28.34
C THR A 132 0.17 -35.18 -27.62
N GLN A 133 -0.46 -35.01 -26.46
CA GLN A 133 -0.28 -33.82 -25.64
C GLN A 133 1.17 -33.70 -25.15
N PHE A 134 1.74 -34.78 -24.61
CA PHE A 134 3.12 -34.82 -24.13
C PHE A 134 4.13 -34.49 -25.24
N GLU A 135 3.95 -35.04 -26.44
CA GLU A 135 4.80 -34.73 -27.60
C GLU A 135 4.75 -33.24 -27.97
N ASN A 136 3.57 -32.62 -27.90
CA ASN A 136 3.42 -31.18 -28.14
C ASN A 136 4.04 -30.32 -27.05
N ASP A 137 3.87 -30.70 -25.78
CA ASP A 137 4.45 -29.98 -24.65
C ASP A 137 5.98 -30.01 -24.71
N VAL A 138 6.56 -31.16 -25.05
CA VAL A 138 8.01 -31.31 -25.25
C VAL A 138 8.49 -30.45 -26.42
N ARG A 139 7.78 -30.48 -27.56
CA ARG A 139 8.14 -29.65 -28.72
C ARG A 139 8.11 -28.16 -28.38
N HIS A 140 7.06 -27.68 -27.71
CA HIS A 140 6.96 -26.28 -27.30
C HIS A 140 8.01 -25.88 -26.25
N ALA A 141 8.38 -26.80 -25.36
CA ALA A 141 9.47 -26.56 -24.41
C ALA A 141 10.81 -26.38 -25.15
N LEU A 142 11.07 -27.20 -26.17
CA LEU A 142 12.27 -27.09 -27.00
C LEU A 142 12.31 -25.76 -27.77
N GLU A 143 11.23 -25.42 -28.46
CA GLU A 143 11.10 -24.15 -29.20
C GLU A 143 11.35 -22.92 -28.30
N ARG A 144 10.83 -22.94 -27.07
CA ARG A 144 11.06 -21.86 -26.09
C ARG A 144 12.51 -21.81 -25.63
N ALA A 145 13.16 -22.96 -25.43
CA ALA A 145 14.55 -23.04 -25.02
C ALA A 145 15.50 -22.52 -26.12
N ASP A 146 15.23 -22.89 -27.38
CA ASP A 146 15.99 -22.42 -28.53
C ASP A 146 15.84 -20.90 -28.69
N ALA A 147 14.62 -20.37 -28.65
CA ALA A 147 14.37 -18.94 -28.73
C ALA A 147 15.02 -18.14 -27.57
N ALA A 148 15.05 -18.72 -26.36
CA ALA A 148 15.74 -18.10 -25.23
C ALA A 148 17.27 -18.09 -25.42
N THR A 149 17.83 -19.17 -25.97
CA THR A 149 19.25 -19.29 -26.28
C THR A 149 19.67 -18.29 -27.35
N GLU A 150 18.89 -18.16 -28.42
CA GLU A 150 19.12 -17.14 -29.47
C GLU A 150 19.09 -15.72 -28.90
N LYS A 151 18.08 -15.38 -28.09
CA LYS A 151 18.00 -14.07 -27.43
C LYS A 151 19.20 -13.78 -26.53
N ALA A 152 19.66 -14.79 -25.79
CA ALA A 152 20.83 -14.67 -24.93
C ALA A 152 22.10 -14.43 -25.75
N ASN A 153 22.28 -15.15 -26.85
CA ASN A 153 23.42 -14.96 -27.76
C ASN A 153 23.39 -13.56 -28.39
N THR A 154 22.25 -13.11 -28.92
CA THR A 154 22.10 -11.76 -29.48
C THR A 154 22.40 -10.67 -28.44
N ALA A 155 21.92 -10.83 -27.20
CA ALA A 155 22.20 -9.87 -26.13
C ALA A 155 23.71 -9.84 -25.79
N ALA A 156 24.37 -11.01 -25.77
CA ALA A 156 25.81 -11.09 -25.53
C ALA A 156 26.62 -10.44 -26.67
N GLU A 157 26.22 -10.65 -27.92
CA GLU A 157 26.83 -10.00 -29.09
C GLU A 157 26.64 -8.48 -29.05
N ASN A 158 25.44 -8.00 -28.70
CA ASN A 158 25.16 -6.57 -28.54
C ASN A 158 26.01 -5.96 -27.41
N ALA A 159 26.11 -6.63 -26.26
CA ALA A 159 26.93 -6.18 -25.16
C ALA A 159 28.42 -6.14 -25.53
N LYS A 160 28.91 -7.15 -26.26
CA LYS A 160 30.28 -7.17 -26.80
C LYS A 160 30.50 -6.02 -27.78
N SER A 161 29.54 -5.74 -28.66
CA SER A 161 29.59 -4.63 -29.60
C SER A 161 29.77 -3.29 -28.89
N VAL A 162 28.97 -3.00 -27.86
CA VAL A 162 29.11 -1.77 -27.06
C VAL A 162 30.43 -1.74 -26.29
N SER A 163 30.87 -2.88 -25.75
CA SER A 163 32.15 -2.97 -25.01
C SER A 163 33.37 -2.74 -25.90
N ASP A 164 33.37 -3.23 -27.14
CA ASP A 164 34.48 -3.06 -28.08
C ASP A 164 34.53 -1.64 -28.68
N HIS A 165 33.45 -0.86 -28.54
CA HIS A 165 33.30 0.49 -29.10
C HIS A 165 32.97 1.51 -27.99
N PRO A 166 33.92 1.84 -27.09
CA PRO A 166 33.69 2.84 -26.05
C PRO A 166 33.40 4.22 -26.66
N GLY A 167 32.64 5.03 -25.93
CA GLY A 167 32.38 6.43 -26.32
C GLY A 167 33.67 7.27 -26.30
N TYR A 168 33.75 8.25 -27.18
CA TYR A 168 34.90 9.14 -27.29
C TYR A 168 34.48 10.60 -27.50
N ILE A 169 35.43 11.52 -27.37
CA ILE A 169 35.23 12.96 -27.65
C ILE A 169 35.87 13.25 -29.00
N GLY A 170 35.08 13.76 -29.95
CA GLY A 170 35.59 14.13 -31.27
C GLY A 170 36.43 15.41 -31.24
N ASP A 171 37.13 15.69 -32.34
CA ASP A 171 37.90 16.94 -32.51
C ASP A 171 37.00 18.20 -32.45
N ASP A 172 35.70 18.03 -32.62
CA ASP A 172 34.66 19.05 -32.46
C ASP A 172 34.14 19.17 -31.02
N PHE A 173 34.79 18.49 -30.07
CA PHE A 173 34.47 18.44 -28.63
C PHE A 173 33.12 17.82 -28.27
N HIS A 174 32.41 17.21 -29.22
CA HIS A 174 31.16 16.52 -28.92
C HIS A 174 31.45 15.09 -28.44
N VAL A 175 30.60 14.61 -27.54
CA VAL A 175 30.65 13.21 -27.10
C VAL A 175 29.97 12.34 -28.14
N TYR A 176 30.66 11.29 -28.60
CA TYR A 176 30.17 10.27 -29.50
C TYR A 176 29.88 8.98 -28.75
N THR A 177 28.69 8.44 -28.91
CA THR A 177 28.25 7.18 -28.29
C THR A 177 27.97 6.12 -29.35
N TRP A 178 28.40 4.89 -29.11
CA TRP A 178 28.15 3.78 -30.03
C TRP A 178 26.70 3.32 -30.00
N ASP A 179 26.06 3.28 -31.16
CA ASP A 179 24.77 2.63 -31.35
C ASP A 179 24.98 1.23 -31.94
N TYR A 180 24.74 0.21 -31.12
CA TYR A 180 24.88 -1.18 -31.51
C TYR A 180 23.83 -1.65 -32.51
N ALA A 181 22.69 -0.96 -32.63
CA ALA A 181 21.63 -1.32 -33.58
C ALA A 181 22.00 -0.93 -35.02
N THR A 182 22.61 0.24 -35.21
CA THR A 182 23.04 0.73 -36.52
C THR A 182 24.51 0.46 -36.83
N GLY A 183 25.32 0.12 -35.83
CA GLY A 183 26.76 -0.10 -35.97
C GLY A 183 27.52 1.20 -36.28
N THR A 184 27.06 2.33 -35.74
CA THR A 184 27.66 3.65 -35.97
C THR A 184 27.76 4.47 -34.69
N TYR A 185 28.70 5.42 -34.65
CA TYR A 185 28.77 6.38 -33.56
C TYR A 185 27.79 7.54 -33.80
N ILE A 186 26.92 7.79 -32.83
CA ILE A 186 25.98 8.91 -32.81
C ILE A 186 26.64 10.09 -32.09
N LYS A 187 26.63 11.26 -32.74
CA LYS A 187 27.05 12.52 -32.15
C LYS A 187 25.96 13.02 -31.19
N THR A 188 26.33 13.29 -29.94
CA THR A 188 25.41 13.87 -28.94
C THR A 188 25.56 15.39 -28.87
N ASP A 189 24.56 16.10 -28.34
CA ASP A 189 24.62 17.55 -28.09
C ASP A 189 25.52 17.92 -26.89
N ARG A 190 26.09 16.92 -26.20
CA ARG A 190 26.96 17.13 -25.05
C ARG A 190 28.36 17.50 -25.53
N ILE A 191 28.79 18.71 -25.19
CA ILE A 191 30.11 19.24 -25.53
C ILE A 191 31.02 19.18 -24.29
N LEU A 192 32.14 18.46 -24.38
CA LEU A 192 33.16 18.37 -23.34
C LEU A 192 34.46 19.00 -23.85
N LYS A 193 34.60 20.31 -23.65
CA LYS A 193 35.84 21.03 -23.94
C LYS A 193 36.81 20.92 -22.76
N PRO A 194 38.09 20.55 -22.98
CA PRO A 194 39.10 20.47 -21.94
C PRO A 194 39.64 21.85 -21.49
N GLU A 195 39.00 22.96 -21.86
CA GLU A 195 39.45 24.31 -21.50
C GLU A 195 38.86 24.73 -20.15
N ALA A 196 39.71 25.32 -19.30
CA ALA A 196 39.25 25.99 -18.08
C ALA A 196 38.33 27.16 -18.42
N PHE A 197 37.32 27.41 -17.58
CA PHE A 197 36.41 28.54 -17.74
C PHE A 197 37.20 29.85 -17.94
N THR A 198 37.05 30.47 -19.10
CA THR A 198 37.76 31.69 -19.47
C THR A 198 36.81 32.63 -20.22
N ILE A 199 36.79 33.90 -19.82
CA ILE A 199 36.07 34.95 -20.55
C ILE A 199 36.90 35.30 -21.79
N TYR A 200 36.36 34.99 -22.97
CA TYR A 200 37.01 35.26 -24.25
C TYR A 200 37.07 36.75 -24.55
N ARG A 201 35.98 37.48 -24.28
CA ARG A 201 35.91 38.93 -24.51
C ARG A 201 34.93 39.64 -23.57
N VAL A 202 35.23 40.91 -23.31
CA VAL A 202 34.39 41.83 -22.54
C VAL A 202 33.85 42.91 -23.48
N TYR A 203 32.54 43.07 -23.55
CA TYR A 203 31.87 44.07 -24.38
C TYR A 203 31.29 45.21 -23.56
N LYS A 204 31.13 46.39 -24.17
CA LYS A 204 30.54 47.58 -23.54
C LYS A 204 29.02 47.65 -23.65
N SER A 205 28.40 46.81 -24.50
CA SER A 205 26.96 46.71 -24.69
C SER A 205 26.60 45.43 -25.45
N ILE A 206 25.32 45.04 -25.43
CA ILE A 206 24.80 43.91 -26.23
C ILE A 206 25.03 44.16 -27.73
N SER A 207 24.78 45.38 -28.20
CA SER A 207 24.94 45.72 -29.61
C SER A 207 26.38 45.54 -30.11
N ALA A 208 27.39 45.88 -29.27
CA ALA A 208 28.79 45.68 -29.61
C ALA A 208 29.18 44.18 -29.63
N MET A 209 28.57 43.36 -28.77
CA MET A 209 28.76 41.91 -28.74
C MET A 209 28.19 41.25 -30.00
N GLU A 210 26.95 41.59 -30.37
CA GLU A 210 26.28 41.05 -31.55
C GLU A 210 26.98 41.45 -32.86
N ALA A 211 27.49 42.69 -32.93
CA ALA A 211 28.26 43.15 -34.09
C ALA A 211 29.59 42.38 -34.28
N ASP A 212 30.16 41.84 -33.19
CA ASP A 212 31.43 41.12 -33.19
C ASP A 212 31.25 39.59 -33.24
N LYS A 213 30.03 39.09 -33.47
CA LYS A 213 29.66 37.68 -33.43
C LYS A 213 30.54 36.76 -34.28
N SER A 214 30.98 37.22 -35.45
CA SER A 214 31.83 36.45 -36.37
C SER A 214 33.25 36.22 -35.85
N ASN A 215 33.70 37.02 -34.88
CA ASN A 215 35.06 36.97 -34.34
C ASN A 215 35.14 36.21 -33.00
N VAL A 216 34.01 35.71 -32.51
CA VAL A 216 33.91 34.88 -31.31
C VAL A 216 33.67 33.43 -31.73
N PRO A 217 34.62 32.52 -31.47
CA PRO A 217 34.46 31.10 -31.74
C PRO A 217 33.29 30.50 -30.94
N GLU A 218 32.63 29.51 -31.54
CA GLU A 218 31.54 28.78 -30.89
C GLU A 218 31.99 28.10 -29.59
N GLY A 219 31.13 28.16 -28.58
CA GLY A 219 31.34 27.66 -27.22
C GLY A 219 32.33 28.47 -26.39
N LYS A 220 32.55 29.76 -26.70
CA LYS A 220 33.30 30.71 -25.87
C LYS A 220 32.37 31.59 -25.05
N PHE A 221 32.80 31.93 -23.82
CA PHE A 221 32.05 32.81 -22.92
C PHE A 221 32.43 34.28 -23.13
N VAL A 222 31.45 35.17 -23.13
CA VAL A 222 31.64 36.62 -23.22
C VAL A 222 30.81 37.32 -22.16
N ILE A 223 31.27 38.47 -21.68
CA ILE A 223 30.56 39.24 -20.63
C ILE A 223 30.35 40.68 -21.07
N ILE A 224 29.23 41.26 -20.67
CA ILE A 224 28.97 42.69 -20.84
C ILE A 224 29.41 43.44 -19.59
N ASN A 225 30.26 44.45 -19.76
CA ASN A 225 30.69 45.35 -18.71
C ASN A 225 30.74 46.78 -19.27
N THR A 226 29.64 47.51 -19.09
CA THR A 226 29.52 48.91 -19.53
C THR A 226 30.53 49.79 -18.78
N GLY A 227 30.95 49.38 -17.58
CA GLY A 227 31.79 50.14 -16.66
C GLY A 227 31.00 50.91 -15.61
N SER A 228 29.67 50.87 -15.67
CA SER A 228 28.75 51.44 -14.68
C SER A 228 27.98 50.32 -13.98
N VAL A 229 27.87 50.43 -12.65
CA VAL A 229 27.06 49.52 -11.82
C VAL A 229 25.56 49.84 -11.86
N GLU A 230 25.20 50.98 -12.48
CA GLU A 230 23.82 51.46 -12.57
C GLU A 230 23.15 51.07 -13.91
N GLU A 231 23.91 50.45 -14.81
CA GLU A 231 23.41 50.00 -16.11
C GLU A 231 23.01 48.52 -16.02
N GLU A 232 21.76 48.23 -16.39
CA GLU A 232 21.14 46.90 -16.28
C GLU A 232 21.92 45.79 -16.99
N ASP A 233 22.66 46.12 -18.06
CA ASP A 233 23.41 45.15 -18.85
C ASP A 233 24.79 44.80 -18.30
N THR A 234 25.29 45.53 -17.29
CA THR A 234 26.61 45.25 -16.70
C THR A 234 26.58 43.97 -15.86
N GLY A 235 27.37 42.97 -16.23
CA GLY A 235 27.49 41.71 -15.51
C GLY A 235 26.80 40.53 -16.18
N LYS A 236 26.11 40.73 -17.31
CA LYS A 236 25.48 39.64 -18.06
C LYS A 236 26.51 38.77 -18.78
N LEU A 237 26.52 37.47 -18.50
CA LEU A 237 27.37 36.44 -19.11
C LEU A 237 26.60 35.71 -20.22
N TYR A 238 27.26 35.52 -21.37
CA TYR A 238 26.72 34.85 -22.55
C TYR A 238 27.65 33.74 -23.04
N LEU A 239 27.07 32.72 -23.67
CA LEU A 239 27.76 31.64 -24.37
C LEU A 239 27.51 31.76 -25.88
N ARG A 240 28.57 31.78 -26.69
CA ARG A 240 28.44 31.73 -28.14
C ARG A 240 27.96 30.35 -28.59
N THR A 241 26.81 30.27 -29.24
CA THR A 241 26.27 29.04 -29.87
C THR A 241 26.55 29.02 -31.38
N SER A 242 26.02 28.06 -32.13
CA SER A 242 26.15 28.07 -33.60
C SER A 242 25.39 29.25 -34.24
N THR A 243 24.23 29.63 -33.71
CA THR A 243 23.31 30.64 -34.27
C THR A 243 23.49 32.04 -33.68
N GLY A 244 23.89 32.15 -32.41
CA GLY A 244 23.90 33.43 -31.68
C GLY A 244 24.69 33.40 -30.38
N TYR A 245 24.20 34.18 -29.42
CA TYR A 245 24.66 34.16 -28.03
C TYR A 245 23.48 33.77 -27.14
N ASP A 246 23.69 32.76 -26.32
CA ASP A 246 22.73 32.37 -25.29
C ASP A 246 23.09 33.07 -24.00
N TYR A 247 22.10 33.70 -23.38
CA TYR A 247 22.25 34.30 -22.07
C TYR A 247 22.34 33.19 -21.01
N ILE A 248 23.38 33.26 -20.16
CA ILE A 248 23.64 32.24 -19.15
C ILE A 248 23.21 32.73 -17.77
N VAL A 249 23.77 33.85 -17.32
CA VAL A 249 23.55 34.36 -15.95
C VAL A 249 23.96 35.82 -15.85
N ASP A 250 23.29 36.56 -14.97
CA ASP A 250 23.70 37.90 -14.56
C ASP A 250 24.51 37.82 -13.27
N VAL A 251 25.76 38.29 -13.30
CA VAL A 251 26.64 38.39 -12.13
C VAL A 251 26.68 39.81 -11.53
N SER A 252 25.83 40.74 -12.00
CA SER A 252 25.70 42.11 -11.49
C SER A 252 25.43 42.14 -9.98
N GLY A 253 24.60 41.21 -9.48
CA GLY A 253 24.21 41.11 -8.08
C GLY A 253 25.34 40.82 -7.09
N MET A 254 26.52 40.38 -7.55
CA MET A 254 27.68 40.14 -6.68
C MET A 254 28.47 41.41 -6.33
N ARG A 255 28.27 42.52 -7.05
CA ARG A 255 28.78 43.84 -6.67
C ARG A 255 27.61 44.65 -6.14
N GLY A 256 27.27 44.40 -4.87
CA GLY A 256 26.16 45.05 -4.19
C GLY A 256 26.12 46.55 -4.46
N PHE A 257 24.93 47.07 -4.72
CA PHE A 257 24.65 48.50 -4.82
C PHE A 257 25.42 49.22 -3.70
N THR A 258 26.47 49.97 -4.04
CA THR A 258 27.13 50.82 -3.06
C THR A 258 26.11 51.86 -2.63
N GLY A 259 25.58 51.72 -1.40
CA GLY A 259 24.56 52.61 -0.85
C GLY A 259 24.96 54.07 -1.06
N LYS A 260 24.06 54.86 -1.64
CA LYS A 260 24.27 56.28 -1.91
C LYS A 260 24.52 57.00 -0.57
N THR A 261 25.46 57.96 -0.55
CA THR A 261 25.87 58.62 0.71
C THR A 261 24.95 59.81 0.99
N PRO A 262 24.11 59.77 2.04
CA PRO A 262 23.17 60.84 2.34
C PRO A 262 23.88 62.15 2.65
N GLN A 263 23.35 63.25 2.11
CA GLN A 263 23.86 64.60 2.30
C GLN A 263 22.94 65.39 3.22
N PHE A 264 23.51 66.28 4.05
CA PHE A 264 22.74 67.12 4.95
C PHE A 264 22.88 68.60 4.62
N SER A 265 21.77 69.33 4.67
CA SER A 265 21.73 70.79 4.53
C SER A 265 20.88 71.41 5.65
N ILE A 266 21.08 72.70 5.91
CA ILE A 266 20.29 73.42 6.92
C ILE A 266 19.00 73.92 6.28
N GLY A 267 17.87 73.61 6.92
CA GLY A 267 16.54 74.07 6.56
C GLY A 267 16.15 75.33 7.32
N THR A 268 14.98 75.30 7.95
CA THR A 268 14.44 76.44 8.71
C THR A 268 14.98 76.50 10.14
N ILE A 269 15.22 77.71 10.64
CA ILE A 269 15.65 77.97 12.03
C ILE A 269 14.63 78.92 12.68
N THR A 270 13.97 78.47 13.74
CA THR A 270 12.91 79.24 14.44
C THR A 270 13.17 79.28 15.95
N ALA A 271 12.72 80.31 16.65
CA ALA A 271 12.78 80.37 18.12
C ALA A 271 11.58 79.65 18.77
N GLY A 272 11.79 78.92 19.86
CA GLY A 272 10.73 78.21 20.59
C GLY A 272 11.00 78.06 22.09
N THR A 273 10.07 77.43 22.81
CA THR A 273 10.15 77.25 24.28
C THR A 273 11.11 76.14 24.70
N TYR A 274 11.25 75.10 23.88
CA TYR A 274 12.18 73.98 24.07
C TYR A 274 12.95 73.73 22.77
N PRO A 275 14.23 73.32 22.83
CA PRO A 275 14.98 73.01 21.63
C PRO A 275 14.47 71.72 20.97
N SER A 276 14.33 71.72 19.66
CA SER A 276 14.01 70.51 18.90
C SER A 276 14.64 70.55 17.51
N VAL A 277 14.82 69.36 16.93
CA VAL A 277 15.35 69.17 15.58
C VAL A 277 14.45 68.21 14.83
N SER A 278 14.24 68.46 13.55
CA SER A 278 13.55 67.54 12.64
C SER A 278 14.26 67.48 11.30
N LEU A 279 14.12 66.33 10.63
CA LEU A 279 14.59 66.14 9.27
C LEU A 279 13.40 66.24 8.30
N SER A 280 13.57 66.99 7.22
CA SER A 280 12.63 67.02 6.11
C SER A 280 13.32 66.62 4.81
N ASP A 281 12.55 66.12 3.84
CA ASP A 281 13.06 65.74 2.53
C ASP A 281 13.62 66.96 1.77
N GLY A 282 14.79 66.79 1.18
CA GLY A 282 15.49 67.76 0.36
C GLY A 282 15.63 67.34 -1.10
N GLY A 283 15.07 66.19 -1.49
CA GLY A 283 15.21 65.59 -2.82
C GLY A 283 16.53 64.84 -3.00
N THR A 284 16.93 64.62 -4.25
CA THR A 284 18.20 63.97 -4.59
C THR A 284 19.16 64.95 -5.25
N ASP A 285 20.47 64.78 -5.03
CA ASP A 285 21.49 65.55 -5.75
C ASP A 285 21.71 65.00 -7.18
N ALA A 286 22.58 65.67 -7.95
CA ALA A 286 22.92 65.27 -9.32
C ALA A 286 23.59 63.87 -9.43
N SER A 287 24.04 63.29 -8.31
CA SER A 287 24.60 61.93 -8.22
C SER A 287 23.61 60.91 -7.66
N GLY A 288 22.36 61.32 -7.41
CA GLY A 288 21.30 60.47 -6.87
C GLY A 288 21.39 60.23 -5.36
N ASN A 289 22.22 60.98 -4.63
CA ASN A 289 22.27 60.87 -3.18
C ASN A 289 21.06 61.56 -2.53
N PRO A 290 20.41 60.96 -1.51
CA PRO A 290 19.32 61.60 -0.80
C PRO A 290 19.85 62.79 0.03
N VAL A 291 19.18 63.93 -0.10
CA VAL A 291 19.49 65.16 0.64
C VAL A 291 18.45 65.36 1.73
N TYR A 292 18.89 65.48 2.98
CA TYR A 292 18.01 65.80 4.11
C TYR A 292 18.25 67.24 4.59
N ARG A 293 17.16 67.95 4.90
CA ARG A 293 17.20 69.29 5.49
C ARG A 293 16.98 69.20 7.00
N MET A 294 17.94 69.70 7.78
CA MET A 294 17.83 69.81 9.24
C MET A 294 17.13 71.11 9.61
N ASN A 295 15.95 71.00 10.22
CA ASN A 295 15.19 72.14 10.74
C ASN A 295 15.37 72.22 12.26
N PHE A 296 15.64 73.41 12.77
CA PHE A 296 15.90 73.64 14.19
C PHE A 296 14.85 74.58 14.79
N VAL A 297 14.36 74.20 15.97
CA VAL A 297 13.71 75.12 16.91
C VAL A 297 14.69 75.33 18.06
N LEU A 298 15.09 76.57 18.31
CA LEU A 298 16.07 76.91 19.34
C LEU A 298 15.41 77.69 20.48
N GLN A 299 15.73 77.31 21.72
CA GLN A 299 15.32 78.06 22.89
C GLN A 299 16.20 79.30 23.09
N ARG A 300 15.60 80.43 23.47
CA ARG A 300 16.36 81.61 23.90
C ARG A 300 16.99 81.33 25.26
N GLY A 301 18.31 81.45 25.36
CA GLY A 301 19.02 81.23 26.62
C GLY A 301 18.59 82.22 27.72
N PRO A 302 18.79 81.89 29.02
CA PRO A 302 18.35 82.70 30.17
C PRO A 302 18.85 84.16 30.19
N ARG A 303 19.85 84.47 29.36
CA ARG A 303 20.46 85.80 29.22
C ARG A 303 20.60 86.30 27.77
N GLY A 304 19.88 85.67 26.82
CA GLY A 304 19.95 86.04 25.40
C GLY A 304 21.18 85.52 24.65
N PHE A 305 21.98 84.65 25.27
CA PHE A 305 23.10 83.97 24.60
C PHE A 305 22.60 82.93 23.58
N SER A 306 23.34 82.81 22.48
CA SER A 306 23.11 81.76 21.48
C SER A 306 23.60 80.40 22.02
N PRO A 307 22.79 79.34 21.92
CA PRO A 307 23.22 78.00 22.35
C PRO A 307 24.36 77.47 21.47
N LYS A 308 25.26 76.68 22.04
CA LYS A 308 26.28 75.94 21.29
C LYS A 308 25.83 74.49 21.11
N ILE A 309 25.68 74.08 19.86
CA ILE A 309 25.28 72.71 19.50
C ILE A 309 26.49 71.96 18.96
N SER A 310 26.76 70.78 19.52
CA SER A 310 27.81 69.88 19.06
C SER A 310 27.20 68.63 18.44
N ILE A 311 27.90 67.99 17.50
CA ILE A 311 27.48 66.70 16.97
C ILE A 311 27.85 65.62 17.97
N GLY A 312 26.87 64.82 18.38
CA GLY A 312 27.03 63.65 19.22
C GLY A 312 27.23 62.38 18.40
N LYS A 313 26.46 61.34 18.72
CA LYS A 313 26.53 60.02 18.09
C LYS A 313 25.83 60.02 16.72
N VAL A 314 26.54 59.54 15.71
CA VAL A 314 25.98 59.18 14.40
C VAL A 314 25.85 57.66 14.33
N THR A 315 24.62 57.16 14.14
CA THR A 315 24.33 55.72 14.09
C THR A 315 23.81 55.33 12.72
N THR A 316 24.29 54.21 12.20
CA THR A 316 23.74 53.60 10.99
C THR A 316 22.51 52.74 11.35
N GLY A 317 21.34 53.09 10.81
CA GLY A 317 20.06 52.39 11.01
C GLY A 317 19.81 51.27 10.00
N LEU A 318 18.72 50.51 10.19
CA LEU A 318 18.37 49.38 9.32
C LEU A 318 17.96 49.83 7.90
N PRO A 319 18.12 48.96 6.88
CA PRO A 319 17.63 49.22 5.53
C PRO A 319 16.13 49.59 5.50
N GLY A 320 15.75 50.57 4.68
CA GLY A 320 14.36 50.97 4.49
C GLY A 320 13.72 51.78 5.64
N THR A 321 14.48 52.12 6.68
CA THR A 321 14.00 52.99 7.79
C THR A 321 14.16 54.48 7.47
N ALA A 322 13.41 55.36 8.13
CA ALA A 322 13.55 56.82 7.94
C ALA A 322 14.75 57.38 8.71
N ALA A 323 15.43 58.38 8.16
CA ALA A 323 16.47 59.13 8.86
C ALA A 323 15.89 59.91 10.05
N GLN A 324 16.63 59.98 11.16
CA GLN A 324 16.18 60.63 12.39
C GLN A 324 17.27 61.52 12.97
N ALA A 325 16.86 62.57 13.67
CA ALA A 325 17.73 63.48 14.40
C ALA A 325 17.11 63.78 15.77
N THR A 326 17.93 63.80 16.81
CA THR A 326 17.51 64.12 18.18
C THR A 326 18.49 65.07 18.83
N ILE A 327 17.98 66.05 19.57
CA ILE A 327 18.80 67.03 20.30
C ILE A 327 18.63 66.84 21.80
N THR A 328 19.74 66.74 22.52
CA THR A 328 19.78 66.52 23.98
C THR A 328 20.52 67.69 24.65
N GLU A 329 19.90 68.30 25.66
CA GLU A 329 20.54 69.35 26.45
C GLU A 329 21.63 68.76 27.36
N LYS A 330 22.80 69.41 27.41
CA LYS A 330 23.98 68.98 28.18
C LYS A 330 24.35 69.95 29.30
N GLY A 331 23.43 70.83 29.69
CA GLY A 331 23.62 71.86 30.71
C GLY A 331 24.12 73.18 30.12
N GLU A 332 24.75 74.02 30.95
CA GLU A 332 25.24 75.35 30.56
C GLU A 332 26.72 75.50 30.96
N THR A 333 27.47 76.35 30.24
CA THR A 333 28.82 76.76 30.67
C THR A 333 28.75 77.62 31.93
N GLU A 334 29.86 77.82 32.65
CA GLU A 334 29.93 78.73 33.82
C GLU A 334 29.48 80.17 33.50
N GLU A 335 29.60 80.60 32.23
CA GLU A 335 29.14 81.90 31.72
C GLU A 335 27.65 81.94 31.34
N GLY A 336 26.91 80.83 31.47
CA GLY A 336 25.48 80.72 31.18
C GLY A 336 25.12 80.50 29.70
N VAL A 337 26.01 79.91 28.89
CA VAL A 337 25.73 79.52 27.50
C VAL A 337 25.15 78.10 27.49
N PRO A 338 23.93 77.87 26.96
CA PRO A 338 23.35 76.54 26.86
C PRO A 338 24.13 75.64 25.89
N LEU A 339 24.41 74.41 26.31
CA LEU A 339 25.07 73.37 25.54
C LEU A 339 24.07 72.30 25.16
N ALA A 340 24.06 71.92 23.88
CA ALA A 340 23.24 70.82 23.39
C ALA A 340 24.03 69.91 22.44
N GLU A 341 23.63 68.65 22.36
CA GLU A 341 24.24 67.62 21.55
C GLU A 341 23.21 67.07 20.55
N LEU A 342 23.60 66.99 19.28
CA LEU A 342 22.78 66.50 18.17
C LEU A 342 23.22 65.09 17.78
N ASP A 343 22.34 64.12 17.99
CA ASP A 343 22.51 62.74 17.55
C ASP A 343 21.74 62.47 16.25
N LEU A 344 22.31 61.66 15.37
CA LEU A 344 21.75 61.34 14.06
C LEU A 344 21.65 59.82 13.87
N THR A 345 20.55 59.37 13.28
CA THR A 345 20.41 58.00 12.77
C THR A 345 20.17 58.04 11.26
N ILE A 346 21.07 57.40 10.51
CA ILE A 346 21.10 57.38 9.06
C ILE A 346 20.83 55.95 8.58
N PRO A 347 19.75 55.68 7.81
CA PRO A 347 19.43 54.32 7.37
C PRO A 347 20.46 53.75 6.40
N GLN A 348 20.64 52.44 6.40
CA GLN A 348 21.37 51.73 5.35
C GLN A 348 20.62 51.82 4.01
N GLY A 349 21.36 51.70 2.90
CA GLY A 349 20.78 51.53 1.57
C GLY A 349 19.88 50.30 1.50
N GLN A 350 18.92 50.29 0.58
CA GLN A 350 18.07 49.11 0.39
C GLN A 350 18.89 47.89 -0.02
N ASP A 351 18.43 46.71 0.39
CA ASP A 351 19.00 45.45 -0.04
C ASP A 351 18.83 45.28 -1.55
N GLY A 352 19.87 44.78 -2.22
CA GLY A 352 19.80 44.46 -3.65
C GLY A 352 18.82 43.31 -3.89
N SER A 353 17.88 43.50 -4.82
CA SER A 353 16.96 42.45 -5.24
C SER A 353 17.57 41.62 -6.37
N VAL A 354 17.68 40.30 -6.18
CA VAL A 354 18.02 39.37 -7.27
C VAL A 354 16.72 39.01 -7.99
N VAL A 355 16.50 39.60 -9.16
CA VAL A 355 15.35 39.27 -10.02
C VAL A 355 15.79 38.24 -11.06
N GLY A 356 15.04 37.14 -11.21
CA GLY A 356 15.29 36.12 -12.24
C GLY A 356 15.74 34.74 -11.76
N VAL A 357 15.82 34.49 -10.45
CA VAL A 357 16.04 33.12 -9.95
C VAL A 357 14.73 32.35 -10.07
N TYR A 358 14.74 31.25 -10.85
CA TYR A 358 13.63 30.30 -10.86
C TYR A 358 13.45 29.77 -9.42
N LYS A 359 12.34 30.15 -8.78
CA LYS A 359 11.98 29.66 -7.46
C LYS A 359 11.31 28.31 -7.63
N THR A 360 11.66 27.34 -6.79
CA THR A 360 10.95 26.06 -6.70
C THR A 360 9.48 26.34 -6.35
N ARG A 361 8.55 25.74 -7.09
CA ARG A 361 7.11 26.01 -7.00
C ARG A 361 6.33 24.80 -6.49
N GLU A 362 5.25 25.06 -5.77
CA GLU A 362 4.26 24.04 -5.42
C GLU A 362 3.38 23.76 -6.63
N ILE A 363 3.14 22.48 -6.92
CA ILE A 363 2.21 22.00 -7.93
C ILE A 363 1.09 21.21 -7.25
N ASP A 364 -0.07 21.15 -7.91
CA ASP A 364 -1.30 20.53 -7.40
C ASP A 364 -1.51 19.08 -7.86
N HIS A 365 -0.62 18.57 -8.71
CA HIS A 365 -0.62 17.20 -9.20
C HIS A 365 0.81 16.71 -9.46
N VAL A 366 0.97 15.39 -9.65
CA VAL A 366 2.25 14.80 -10.10
C VAL A 366 2.53 15.27 -11.53
N PRO A 367 3.69 15.87 -11.80
CA PRO A 367 3.95 16.48 -13.11
C PRO A 367 4.15 15.38 -14.16
N GLY A 368 3.44 15.54 -15.28
CA GLY A 368 3.42 14.61 -16.39
C GLY A 368 4.03 15.19 -17.67
N VAL A 369 3.92 14.43 -18.75
CA VAL A 369 4.56 14.74 -20.03
C VAL A 369 4.06 16.04 -20.68
N ASN A 370 2.88 16.53 -20.31
CA ASN A 370 2.31 17.75 -20.87
C ASN A 370 2.63 19.00 -20.04
N ASP A 371 3.26 18.85 -18.88
CA ASP A 371 3.52 19.93 -17.94
C ASP A 371 4.84 20.62 -18.28
N VAL A 372 4.81 21.40 -19.36
CA VAL A 372 5.95 22.15 -19.90
C VAL A 372 5.92 23.65 -19.55
N THR A 373 4.78 24.16 -19.09
CA THR A 373 4.57 25.59 -18.79
C THR A 373 3.86 25.83 -17.46
N TYR A 374 4.04 27.03 -16.91
CA TYR A 374 3.35 27.55 -15.73
C TYR A 374 2.89 28.99 -15.93
N GLU A 375 1.87 29.40 -15.19
CA GLU A 375 1.37 30.78 -15.19
C GLU A 375 1.98 31.57 -14.04
N GLU A 376 2.55 32.74 -14.33
CA GLU A 376 3.07 33.65 -13.32
C GLU A 376 2.83 35.09 -13.72
N GLY A 377 2.03 35.80 -12.91
CA GLY A 377 1.68 37.21 -13.20
C GLY A 377 0.75 37.39 -14.41
N GLY A 378 0.07 36.33 -14.85
CA GLY A 378 -0.82 36.37 -16.03
C GLY A 378 -0.13 36.11 -17.37
N GLU A 379 1.14 35.68 -17.34
CA GLU A 379 1.89 35.23 -18.51
C GLU A 379 2.24 33.74 -18.39
N THR A 380 2.06 33.01 -19.50
CA THR A 380 2.50 31.62 -19.65
C THR A 380 4.02 31.58 -19.86
N LYS A 381 4.73 30.94 -18.93
CA LYS A 381 6.18 30.75 -18.99
C LYS A 381 6.53 29.27 -19.06
N SER A 382 7.61 28.91 -19.76
CA SER A 382 8.08 27.52 -19.79
C SER A 382 8.90 27.18 -18.56
N TYR A 383 8.76 25.96 -18.05
CA TYR A 383 9.66 25.45 -17.03
C TYR A 383 11.08 25.35 -17.61
N PRO A 384 12.11 25.87 -16.92
CA PRO A 384 13.48 25.73 -17.38
C PRO A 384 13.97 24.28 -17.16
N ILE A 385 14.78 23.76 -18.08
CA ILE A 385 15.47 22.48 -17.88
C ILE A 385 16.34 22.59 -16.61
N GLY A 386 16.22 21.60 -15.73
CA GLY A 386 16.82 21.59 -14.39
C GLY A 386 15.98 22.30 -13.31
N GLY A 387 14.85 22.90 -13.68
CA GLY A 387 13.90 23.50 -12.73
C GLY A 387 13.24 22.44 -11.85
N GLU A 388 13.09 22.76 -10.56
CA GLU A 388 12.46 21.90 -9.57
C GLU A 388 11.04 22.40 -9.21
N VAL A 389 10.12 21.47 -9.02
CA VAL A 389 8.77 21.69 -8.50
C VAL A 389 8.53 20.72 -7.36
N TYR A 390 7.53 20.99 -6.52
CA TYR A 390 7.20 20.10 -5.41
C TYR A 390 5.70 19.91 -5.24
N LEU A 391 5.30 18.68 -4.91
CA LEU A 391 3.93 18.31 -4.60
C LEU A 391 3.81 18.08 -3.10
N ARG A 392 2.82 18.71 -2.46
CA ARG A 392 2.52 18.48 -1.04
C ARG A 392 1.34 17.53 -0.91
N GLU A 393 1.64 16.29 -0.54
CA GLU A 393 0.61 15.26 -0.35
C GLU A 393 0.00 15.32 1.06
N SER A 394 0.74 15.84 2.04
CA SER A 394 0.28 16.04 3.42
C SER A 394 1.06 17.16 4.13
N PRO A 395 0.57 17.71 5.26
CA PRO A 395 1.30 18.73 6.02
C PRO A 395 2.65 18.20 6.53
N GLY A 396 3.73 18.48 5.80
CA GLY A 396 5.09 18.06 6.14
C GLY A 396 5.70 17.08 5.14
N ASP A 397 4.88 16.37 4.36
CA ASP A 397 5.34 15.46 3.32
C ASP A 397 5.30 16.16 1.96
N VAL A 398 6.48 16.32 1.39
CA VAL A 398 6.69 17.02 0.13
C VAL A 398 7.57 16.15 -0.77
N THR A 399 7.10 15.93 -2.00
CA THR A 399 7.83 15.18 -3.02
C THR A 399 8.31 16.16 -4.08
N PHE A 400 9.61 16.13 -4.39
CA PHE A 400 10.22 17.02 -5.38
C PHE A 400 10.31 16.34 -6.73
N TYR A 401 10.09 17.11 -7.80
CA TYR A 401 10.26 16.65 -9.17
C TYR A 401 11.17 17.63 -9.91
N LYS A 402 12.10 17.09 -10.69
CA LYS A 402 13.04 17.88 -11.48
C LYS A 402 12.80 17.66 -12.96
N LEU A 403 12.72 18.74 -13.72
CA LEU A 403 12.59 18.69 -15.17
C LEU A 403 13.96 18.36 -15.77
N HIS A 404 14.11 17.17 -16.33
CA HIS A 404 15.37 16.71 -16.89
C HIS A 404 15.54 17.11 -18.34
N ASP A 405 14.47 17.06 -19.12
CA ASP A 405 14.52 17.36 -20.56
C ASP A 405 13.10 17.68 -21.10
N ILE A 406 13.04 18.29 -22.29
CA ILE A 406 11.82 18.46 -23.08
C ILE A 406 12.09 17.96 -24.50
N VAL A 407 11.50 16.83 -24.86
CA VAL A 407 11.67 16.20 -26.18
C VAL A 407 10.34 16.24 -26.92
N GLU A 408 10.33 16.80 -28.14
CA GLU A 408 9.11 16.95 -28.97
C GLU A 408 7.94 17.67 -28.25
N GLY A 409 8.26 18.61 -27.37
CA GLY A 409 7.24 19.34 -26.58
C GLY A 409 6.67 18.56 -25.41
N LYS A 410 7.27 17.41 -25.05
CA LYS A 410 6.91 16.62 -23.87
C LYS A 410 7.97 16.72 -22.79
N ALA A 411 7.55 17.02 -21.57
CA ALA A 411 8.43 17.10 -20.41
C ALA A 411 8.83 15.70 -19.90
N ILE A 412 10.09 15.57 -19.47
CA ILE A 412 10.60 14.41 -18.77
C ILE A 412 10.91 14.85 -17.34
N TRP A 413 10.03 14.49 -16.42
CA TRP A 413 10.16 14.77 -14.98
C TRP A 413 10.69 13.52 -14.26
N GLU A 414 11.65 13.73 -13.35
CA GLU A 414 12.11 12.69 -12.42
C GLU A 414 11.82 13.09 -10.98
N GLU A 415 11.39 12.12 -10.17
CA GLU A 415 11.24 12.30 -8.73
C GLU A 415 12.62 12.41 -8.08
N SER A 416 12.82 13.48 -7.30
CA SER A 416 14.04 13.72 -6.54
C SER A 416 13.79 13.41 -5.07
N SER A 417 14.52 12.44 -4.52
CA SER A 417 14.44 12.08 -3.10
C SER A 417 15.15 13.13 -2.24
N GLY A 418 14.41 14.14 -1.76
CA GLY A 418 14.94 15.16 -0.85
C GLY A 418 13.88 15.66 0.12
N ALA A 419 14.01 15.32 1.41
CA ALA A 419 13.00 15.63 2.45
C ALA A 419 13.09 17.07 3.02
N ALA A 420 13.72 18.01 2.32
CA ALA A 420 13.94 19.36 2.84
C ALA A 420 13.44 20.43 1.86
N LEU A 421 12.47 21.25 2.32
CA LEU A 421 12.17 22.53 1.69
C LEU A 421 13.47 23.34 1.56
N PRO A 422 13.75 23.99 0.42
CA PRO A 422 14.94 24.81 0.23
C PRO A 422 14.87 26.06 1.11
N GLY A 423 15.20 25.88 2.39
CA GLY A 423 15.62 26.93 3.29
C GLY A 423 17.14 27.04 3.18
N ASN A 424 17.58 28.08 2.48
CA ASN A 424 18.98 28.49 2.25
C ASN A 424 19.71 27.76 1.11
N VAL A 425 20.01 28.53 0.06
CA VAL A 425 21.00 28.17 -0.95
C VAL A 425 22.38 28.25 -0.31
N TYR A 426 22.99 27.09 -0.04
CA TYR A 426 24.44 27.03 0.22
C TYR A 426 25.14 26.90 -1.12
N LEU A 427 25.77 27.99 -1.57
CA LEU A 427 26.72 27.94 -2.67
C LEU A 427 27.95 27.15 -2.21
N THR A 428 27.94 25.84 -2.44
CA THR A 428 29.16 25.04 -2.30
C THR A 428 29.99 25.23 -3.57
N GLY A 429 30.91 26.18 -3.51
CA GLY A 429 32.00 26.25 -4.48
C GLY A 429 32.77 24.93 -4.49
N ALA A 430 33.28 24.55 -5.66
CA ALA A 430 34.09 23.36 -5.84
C ALA A 430 35.29 23.35 -4.88
N ASN A 431 35.15 22.66 -3.75
CA ASN A 431 36.30 22.31 -2.91
C ASN A 431 36.98 21.11 -3.56
N TYR A 432 37.98 21.44 -4.37
CA TYR A 432 39.07 20.56 -4.74
C TYR A 432 39.60 19.82 -3.50
N TYR A 433 39.87 18.53 -3.67
CA TYR A 433 40.66 17.70 -2.78
C TYR A 433 41.90 18.46 -2.26
N ASN A 434 41.88 18.86 -0.99
CA ASN A 434 43.10 19.05 -0.22
C ASN A 434 42.98 18.36 1.14
N GLU A 435 44.00 17.59 1.46
CA GLU A 435 44.14 16.81 2.69
C GLU A 435 44.32 17.76 3.88
N SER A 436 43.23 18.31 4.43
CA SER A 436 43.22 19.06 5.70
C SER A 436 41.79 19.22 6.23
N VAL A 437 41.05 18.12 6.43
CA VAL A 437 39.79 18.17 7.18
C VAL A 437 40.08 17.74 8.61
N THR A 438 40.23 18.73 9.50
CA THR A 438 40.03 18.51 10.93
C THR A 438 38.54 18.31 11.16
N ILE A 439 38.15 17.07 11.42
CA ILE A 439 36.77 16.69 11.79
C ILE A 439 36.48 17.31 13.16
N ILE A 440 35.45 18.16 13.24
CA ILE A 440 34.86 18.56 14.52
C ILE A 440 34.00 17.38 14.99
N ASP A 441 34.60 16.49 15.79
CA ASP A 441 33.84 15.52 16.61
C ASP A 441 33.40 16.24 17.89
N LYS A 442 32.09 16.28 18.12
CA LYS A 442 31.38 16.67 19.35
C LYS A 442 31.37 18.15 19.75
N GLY A 443 30.19 18.75 19.54
CA GLY A 443 29.47 19.67 20.43
C GLY A 443 30.21 20.57 21.42
N ILE A 444 29.86 21.86 21.32
CA ILE A 444 30.15 23.03 22.18
C ILE A 444 31.35 23.87 21.69
N LEU A 445 31.02 25.07 21.17
CA LEU A 445 31.93 26.20 21.07
C LEU A 445 31.75 27.08 22.31
N SER A 446 32.85 27.46 22.95
CA SER A 446 32.93 28.63 23.83
C SER A 446 32.92 29.91 23.02
#